data_AF-A0A7C4PCU4-F1
#
_entry.id   AF-A0A7C4PCU4-F1
#
_cell.length_a   1.000
_cell.length_b   1.000
_cell.length_c   1.000
_cell.angle_alpha   90.00
_cell.angle_beta   90.00
_cell.angle_gamma   90.00
#
_symmetry.space_group_name_H-M   'P 1'
#
loop_
_entity.id
_entity.type
_entity.pdbx_description
1 polymer ?
#
loop_
_entity_poly.entity_id
_entity_poly.type
_entity_poly.pdbx_seq_one_letter_code
_entity_poly.pdbx_strand_id
1 'polypeptide(L)'
;MAMSYLTSLTCSSCEREYPATIPQTVCQLCQAPLLANYALESARRHLNRDALSQKPHGMWRWAELLPVGDPKYIVSLGEGDTPLLHLPAIGREINLPKLYLKDESRNPTGTFKARGLAAAVSKANELGISKLIIPTAGNAGGALAAYAARAGLQACIVMPRDTPRANLAECRIAGAEVITVEGLISDAAQLASEKSRQEGWFDLSTFKEPYRVEGKKVMGYELAESFGWELPEVIIYPTGGGTGLVGMWKAFAELEALGWLEKTNLPRLVSVQATGCAPVVQAFSKGADRCEFWQDARTIASGLRVPKSYADRLILRCIRESQGIAIAVSDEEMLSAQRWLASREGVFAAPEGAATLAALSQLIRNGWITPDERVVLFNTGSGLKYI
;
A
#
# COMPACT_ATOMS: atom_id res chain seq x y z
N MET A 1 -25.77 3.12 15.53
CA MET A 1 -25.05 4.28 14.95
C MET A 1 -24.05 3.74 13.95
N ALA A 2 -23.85 4.42 12.82
CA ALA A 2 -22.85 4.00 11.83
C ALA A 2 -21.46 4.00 12.48
N MET A 3 -20.68 2.95 12.23
CA MET A 3 -19.34 2.78 12.79
C MET A 3 -18.34 3.77 12.18
N SER A 4 -18.55 4.21 10.94
CA SER A 4 -17.60 5.01 10.16
C SER A 4 -18.04 6.46 9.96
N TYR A 5 -17.06 7.37 9.93
CA TYR A 5 -17.24 8.78 9.54
C TYR A 5 -17.17 9.01 8.02
N LEU A 6 -17.16 7.96 7.19
CA LEU A 6 -17.15 8.07 5.73
C LEU A 6 -18.36 8.87 5.23
N THR A 7 -18.11 9.87 4.39
CA THR A 7 -19.17 10.75 3.85
C THR A 7 -19.35 10.57 2.35
N SER A 8 -18.29 10.75 1.59
CA SER A 8 -18.31 10.78 0.12
C SER A 8 -17.00 10.25 -0.44
N LEU A 9 -16.95 10.15 -1.76
CA LEU A 9 -15.73 9.90 -2.52
C LEU A 9 -15.46 11.09 -3.43
N THR A 10 -14.22 11.55 -3.53
CA THR A 10 -13.84 12.67 -4.40
C THR A 10 -12.86 12.23 -5.46
N CYS A 11 -13.08 12.70 -6.69
CA CYS A 11 -12.13 12.51 -7.76
C CYS A 11 -10.81 13.23 -7.46
N SER A 12 -9.70 12.48 -7.49
CA SER A 12 -8.34 12.99 -7.28
C SER A 12 -7.84 14.02 -8.30
N SER A 13 -8.60 14.30 -9.38
CA SER A 13 -8.17 15.24 -10.43
C SER A 13 -9.18 16.33 -10.76
N CYS A 14 -10.49 16.06 -10.72
CA CYS A 14 -11.51 17.06 -11.06
C CYS A 14 -12.44 17.39 -9.90
N GLU A 15 -12.14 16.87 -8.70
CA GLU A 15 -12.81 17.17 -7.43
C GLU A 15 -14.31 16.85 -7.37
N ARG A 16 -14.86 16.22 -8.43
CA ARG A 16 -16.25 15.75 -8.46
C ARG A 16 -16.48 14.74 -7.35
N GLU A 17 -17.58 14.93 -6.64
CA GLU A 17 -18.03 14.03 -5.58
C GLU A 17 -18.89 12.89 -6.12
N TYR A 18 -18.79 11.74 -5.43
CA TYR A 18 -19.52 10.52 -5.70
C TYR A 18 -20.04 9.94 -4.37
N PRO A 19 -21.23 9.33 -4.37
CA PRO A 19 -21.76 8.67 -3.18
C PRO A 19 -20.93 7.44 -2.81
N ALA A 20 -20.61 7.29 -1.53
CA ALA A 20 -19.88 6.14 -0.97
C ALA A 20 -20.79 4.95 -0.60
N THR A 21 -22.10 5.11 -0.75
CA THR A 21 -23.15 4.14 -0.41
C THR A 21 -23.52 3.22 -1.57
N ILE A 22 -22.93 3.42 -2.75
CA ILE A 22 -23.10 2.56 -3.92
C ILE A 22 -21.73 2.14 -4.47
N PRO A 23 -21.65 1.04 -5.25
CA PRO A 23 -20.43 0.66 -5.95
C PRO A 23 -19.90 1.80 -6.83
N GLN A 24 -18.61 2.13 -6.65
CA GLN A 24 -17.89 3.12 -7.45
C GLN A 24 -16.56 2.54 -7.90
N THR A 25 -16.15 2.87 -9.12
CA THR A 25 -14.83 2.50 -9.65
C THR A 25 -13.93 3.73 -9.74
N VAL A 26 -13.86 4.34 -10.90
CA VAL A 26 -13.08 5.56 -11.19
C VAL A 26 -14.02 6.71 -11.54
N CYS A 27 -13.48 7.93 -11.56
CA CYS A 27 -14.25 9.09 -11.97
C CYS A 27 -14.83 8.90 -13.38
N GLN A 28 -16.15 9.02 -13.52
CA GLN A 28 -16.84 8.86 -14.80
C GLN A 28 -16.45 9.92 -15.83
N LEU A 29 -16.01 11.11 -15.38
CA LEU A 29 -15.64 12.23 -16.26
C LEU A 29 -14.19 12.13 -16.77
N CYS A 30 -13.22 11.95 -15.87
CA CYS A 30 -11.80 12.02 -16.22
C CYS A 30 -11.01 10.72 -15.97
N GLN A 31 -11.70 9.66 -15.55
CA GLN A 31 -11.13 8.33 -15.27
C GLN A 31 -10.08 8.30 -14.15
N ALA A 32 -9.85 9.41 -13.43
CA ALA A 32 -8.90 9.45 -12.32
C ALA A 32 -9.42 8.65 -11.10
N PRO A 33 -8.52 8.18 -10.21
CA PRO A 33 -8.89 7.52 -8.96
C PRO A 33 -9.86 8.36 -8.11
N LEU A 34 -10.77 7.68 -7.42
CA LEU A 34 -11.59 8.26 -6.37
C LEU A 34 -10.90 8.05 -5.00
N LEU A 35 -11.01 9.03 -4.11
CA LEU A 35 -10.46 9.00 -2.75
C LEU A 35 -11.59 9.16 -1.75
N ALA A 36 -11.54 8.42 -0.63
CA ALA A 36 -12.57 8.50 0.40
C ALA A 36 -12.43 9.73 1.29
N ASN A 37 -13.56 10.39 1.60
CA ASN A 37 -13.63 11.51 2.52
C ASN A 37 -14.36 11.12 3.80
N TYR A 38 -13.95 11.73 4.90
CA TYR A 38 -14.52 11.50 6.22
C TYR A 38 -14.94 12.82 6.84
N ALA A 39 -15.97 12.81 7.68
CA ALA A 39 -16.39 13.97 8.46
C ALA A 39 -15.42 14.24 9.62
N LEU A 40 -14.19 14.67 9.31
CA LEU A 40 -13.09 14.80 10.27
C LEU A 40 -13.38 15.82 11.37
N GLU A 41 -14.13 16.89 11.11
CA GLU A 41 -14.57 17.84 12.15
C GLU A 41 -15.51 17.19 13.17
N SER A 42 -16.36 16.26 12.72
CA SER A 42 -17.20 15.48 13.62
C SER A 42 -16.34 14.44 14.35
N ALA A 43 -15.47 13.74 13.64
CA ALA A 43 -14.56 12.76 14.23
C ALA A 43 -13.68 13.38 15.32
N ARG A 44 -13.09 14.56 15.09
CA ARG A 44 -12.27 15.30 16.07
C ARG A 44 -13.00 15.59 17.38
N ARG A 45 -14.31 15.82 17.33
CA ARG A 45 -15.12 16.14 18.53
C ARG A 45 -15.49 14.90 19.35
N HIS A 46 -15.46 13.72 18.75
CA HIS A 46 -16.03 12.50 19.35
C HIS A 46 -15.02 11.36 19.51
N LEU A 47 -13.94 11.37 18.72
CA LEU A 47 -12.88 10.36 18.78
C LEU A 47 -11.75 10.85 19.67
N ASN A 48 -11.27 9.94 20.53
CA ASN A 48 -10.08 10.13 21.33
C ASN A 48 -9.04 9.10 20.89
N ARG A 49 -7.87 9.58 20.44
CA ARG A 49 -6.81 8.72 19.90
C ARG A 49 -6.30 7.70 20.92
N ASP A 50 -6.18 8.09 22.20
CA ASP A 50 -5.69 7.21 23.26
C ASP A 50 -6.71 6.12 23.59
N ALA A 51 -8.01 6.43 23.54
CA ALA A 51 -9.07 5.44 23.66
C ALA A 51 -9.08 4.45 22.49
N LEU A 52 -8.79 4.89 21.26
CA LEU A 52 -8.62 4.00 20.11
C LEU A 52 -7.39 3.09 20.28
N SER A 53 -6.30 3.62 20.82
CA SER A 53 -5.08 2.84 21.11
C SER A 53 -5.27 1.73 22.14
N GLN A 54 -6.26 1.85 23.03
CA GLN A 54 -6.61 0.81 24.01
C GLN A 54 -7.55 -0.28 23.47
N LYS A 55 -8.08 -0.12 22.26
CA LYS A 55 -8.89 -1.17 21.62
C LYS A 55 -8.03 -2.39 21.26
N PRO A 56 -8.65 -3.57 21.07
CA PRO A 56 -7.93 -4.76 20.62
C PRO A 56 -7.09 -4.49 19.37
N HIS A 57 -5.89 -5.05 19.36
CA HIS A 57 -4.95 -4.88 18.25
C HIS A 57 -5.52 -5.35 16.91
N GLY A 58 -5.15 -4.63 15.85
CA GLY A 58 -5.49 -4.88 14.46
C GLY A 58 -5.93 -3.61 13.74
N MET A 59 -5.95 -3.68 12.41
CA MET A 59 -6.30 -2.56 11.54
C MET A 59 -7.68 -1.95 11.87
N TRP A 60 -8.63 -2.79 12.30
CA TRP A 60 -10.02 -2.38 12.55
C TRP A 60 -10.24 -1.65 13.87
N ARG A 61 -9.22 -1.45 14.71
CA ARG A 61 -9.34 -0.50 15.83
C ARG A 61 -9.57 0.93 15.37
N TRP A 62 -9.20 1.23 14.12
CA TRP A 62 -9.40 2.50 13.42
C TRP A 62 -10.68 2.54 12.58
N ALA A 63 -11.65 1.65 12.83
CA ALA A 63 -12.82 1.48 11.97
C ALA A 63 -13.63 2.76 11.74
N GLU A 64 -13.63 3.67 12.71
CA GLU A 64 -14.27 4.98 12.58
C GLU A 64 -13.72 5.83 11.42
N LEU A 65 -12.47 5.59 11.02
CA LEU A 65 -11.79 6.24 9.91
C LEU A 65 -11.56 5.29 8.73
N LEU A 66 -12.29 4.17 8.65
CA LEU A 66 -12.25 3.19 7.56
C LEU A 66 -13.59 3.10 6.83
N PRO A 67 -13.68 2.53 5.62
CA PRO A 67 -14.81 2.79 4.74
C PRO A 67 -16.06 1.93 5.00
N VAL A 68 -16.12 1.17 6.09
CA VAL A 68 -17.20 0.24 6.41
C VAL A 68 -18.11 0.84 7.47
N GLY A 69 -19.38 1.06 7.14
CA GLY A 69 -20.36 1.69 8.03
C GLY A 69 -21.02 0.73 9.01
N ASP A 70 -21.25 -0.52 8.62
CA ASP A 70 -21.83 -1.57 9.47
C ASP A 70 -20.77 -2.65 9.81
N PRO A 71 -20.41 -2.80 11.12
CA PRO A 71 -19.37 -3.73 11.56
C PRO A 71 -19.57 -5.18 11.11
N LYS A 72 -20.81 -5.62 10.85
CA LYS A 72 -21.07 -7.01 10.45
C LYS A 72 -20.48 -7.37 9.09
N TYR A 73 -20.15 -6.39 8.26
CA TYR A 73 -19.51 -6.60 6.95
C TYR A 73 -17.99 -6.54 7.02
N ILE A 74 -17.39 -6.30 8.19
CA ILE A 74 -15.95 -6.33 8.37
C ILE A 74 -15.44 -7.76 8.16
N VAL A 75 -14.58 -7.91 7.16
CA VAL A 75 -13.86 -9.13 6.83
C VAL A 75 -12.42 -8.95 7.28
N SER A 76 -12.05 -9.61 8.38
CA SER A 76 -10.70 -9.55 8.93
C SER A 76 -10.06 -10.92 9.09
N LEU A 77 -8.74 -10.94 8.91
CA LEU A 77 -7.84 -12.06 9.19
C LEU A 77 -6.80 -11.68 10.27
N GLY A 78 -6.98 -10.55 10.96
CA GLY A 78 -6.03 -10.03 11.95
C GLY A 78 -4.91 -9.18 11.35
N GLU A 79 -5.10 -8.63 10.15
CA GLU A 79 -4.18 -7.67 9.55
C GLU A 79 -4.03 -6.39 10.37
N GLY A 80 -2.85 -5.76 10.28
CA GLY A 80 -2.51 -4.58 11.04
C GLY A 80 -1.66 -4.85 12.27
N ASP A 81 -1.35 -3.77 12.99
CA ASP A 81 -0.47 -3.74 14.17
C ASP A 81 0.83 -4.50 13.97
N THR A 82 1.41 -4.27 12.80
CA THR A 82 2.69 -4.86 12.41
C THR A 82 3.83 -4.23 13.22
N PRO A 83 4.89 -4.99 13.57
CA PRO A 83 5.98 -4.44 14.37
C PRO A 83 6.70 -3.28 13.70
N LEU A 84 7.07 -2.31 14.51
CA LEU A 84 8.08 -1.30 14.19
C LEU A 84 9.38 -1.70 14.89
N LEU A 85 10.31 -2.27 14.13
CA LEU A 85 11.55 -2.83 14.65
C LEU A 85 12.64 -1.76 14.64
N HIS A 86 13.33 -1.56 15.75
CA HIS A 86 14.60 -0.81 15.76
C HIS A 86 15.67 -1.66 15.08
N LEU A 87 16.54 -1.04 14.26
CA LEU A 87 17.65 -1.71 13.56
C LEU A 87 19.01 -1.29 14.16
N PRO A 88 19.36 -1.77 15.37
CA PRO A 88 20.53 -1.27 16.11
C PRO A 88 21.88 -1.71 15.53
N ALA A 89 21.96 -2.85 14.84
CA ALA A 89 23.21 -3.33 14.28
C ALA A 89 23.58 -2.51 13.03
N ILE A 90 22.64 -2.42 12.08
CA ILE A 90 22.79 -1.64 10.85
C ILE A 90 22.91 -0.15 11.18
N GLY A 91 22.05 0.37 12.08
CA GLY A 91 22.09 1.77 12.50
C GLY A 91 23.45 2.19 13.07
N ARG A 92 24.15 1.29 13.77
CA ARG A 92 25.53 1.54 14.24
C ARG A 92 26.54 1.51 13.10
N GLU A 93 26.42 0.55 12.18
CA GLU A 93 27.34 0.41 11.03
C GLU A 93 27.32 1.64 10.11
N ILE A 94 26.17 2.30 9.97
CA ILE A 94 26.01 3.49 9.09
C ILE A 94 25.89 4.83 9.83
N ASN A 95 26.15 4.84 11.15
CA ASN A 95 26.03 6.04 12.00
C ASN A 95 24.64 6.71 11.91
N LEU A 96 23.57 5.91 11.99
CA LEU A 96 22.18 6.33 12.01
C LEU A 96 21.42 5.59 13.14
N PRO A 97 21.54 6.04 14.40
CA PRO A 97 21.00 5.31 15.55
C PRO A 97 19.46 5.24 15.60
N LYS A 98 18.76 6.17 14.94
CA LYS A 98 17.29 6.24 14.89
C LYS A 98 16.75 5.59 13.61
N LEU A 99 17.23 4.39 13.29
CA LEU A 99 16.80 3.61 12.14
C LEU A 99 15.78 2.54 12.53
N TYR A 100 14.65 2.51 11.84
CA TYR A 100 13.55 1.58 12.11
C TYR A 100 13.05 0.90 10.83
N LEU A 101 12.46 -0.28 10.99
CA LEU A 101 11.77 -1.03 9.95
C LEU A 101 10.32 -1.28 10.36
N LYS A 102 9.36 -0.74 9.60
CA LYS A 102 7.96 -1.14 9.70
C LYS A 102 7.77 -2.44 8.92
N ASP A 103 7.58 -3.56 9.64
CA ASP A 103 7.60 -4.90 9.06
C ASP A 103 6.20 -5.45 8.74
N GLU A 104 5.73 -5.18 7.53
CA GLU A 104 4.44 -5.64 7.04
C GLU A 104 4.42 -7.13 6.61
N SER A 105 5.53 -7.85 6.77
CA SER A 105 5.60 -9.28 6.45
C SER A 105 4.72 -10.14 7.35
N ARG A 106 4.33 -9.63 8.53
CA ARG A 106 3.56 -10.34 9.55
C ARG A 106 2.04 -10.27 9.37
N ASN A 107 1.58 -9.62 8.30
CA ASN A 107 0.19 -9.68 7.91
C ASN A 107 -0.23 -11.11 7.53
N PRO A 108 -1.53 -11.44 7.60
CA PRO A 108 -2.04 -12.81 7.44
C PRO A 108 -1.72 -13.46 6.08
N THR A 109 -1.43 -12.68 5.04
CA THR A 109 -1.02 -13.18 3.71
C THR A 109 0.45 -12.92 3.41
N GLY A 110 1.27 -12.76 4.45
CA GLY A 110 2.71 -12.52 4.37
C GLY A 110 3.12 -11.16 3.81
N THR A 111 2.17 -10.26 3.54
CA THR A 111 2.44 -8.95 2.92
C THR A 111 1.42 -7.90 3.32
N PHE A 112 1.80 -6.62 3.18
CA PHE A 112 0.93 -5.49 3.44
C PHE A 112 -0.37 -5.52 2.63
N LYS A 113 -0.45 -6.27 1.50
CA LYS A 113 -1.64 -6.38 0.62
C LYS A 113 -2.90 -6.74 1.40
N ALA A 114 -2.75 -7.54 2.46
CA ALA A 114 -3.81 -7.87 3.42
C ALA A 114 -4.65 -6.66 3.83
N ARG A 115 -4.03 -5.57 4.29
CA ARG A 115 -4.73 -4.35 4.73
C ARG A 115 -5.68 -3.76 3.68
N GLY A 116 -5.16 -3.54 2.48
CA GLY A 116 -5.94 -2.92 1.42
C GLY A 116 -7.09 -3.82 0.97
N LEU A 117 -6.84 -5.13 0.87
CA LEU A 117 -7.87 -6.07 0.46
C LEU A 117 -8.90 -6.31 1.58
N ALA A 118 -8.51 -6.26 2.86
CA ALA A 118 -9.44 -6.27 3.98
C ALA A 118 -10.45 -5.13 3.87
N ALA A 119 -9.98 -3.89 3.69
CA ALA A 119 -10.86 -2.72 3.55
C ALA A 119 -11.77 -2.82 2.32
N ALA A 120 -11.20 -3.14 1.15
CA ALA A 120 -11.96 -3.19 -0.09
C ALA A 120 -12.94 -4.35 -0.19
N VAL A 121 -12.58 -5.55 0.29
CA VAL A 121 -13.48 -6.70 0.33
C VAL A 121 -14.60 -6.47 1.34
N SER A 122 -14.31 -5.91 2.52
CA SER A 122 -15.34 -5.58 3.51
C SER A 122 -16.34 -4.56 2.95
N LYS A 123 -15.84 -3.52 2.27
CA LYS A 123 -16.71 -2.53 1.63
C LYS A 123 -17.50 -3.11 0.47
N ALA A 124 -16.89 -3.96 -0.35
CA ALA A 124 -17.59 -4.65 -1.43
C ALA A 124 -18.74 -5.53 -0.89
N ASN A 125 -18.49 -6.25 0.21
CA ASN A 125 -19.50 -7.05 0.90
C ASN A 125 -20.66 -6.17 1.44
N GLU A 126 -20.34 -5.05 2.08
CA GLU A 126 -21.35 -4.06 2.54
C GLU A 126 -22.22 -3.52 1.39
N LEU A 127 -21.62 -3.32 0.22
CA LEU A 127 -22.30 -2.84 -0.98
C LEU A 127 -23.04 -3.94 -1.77
N GLY A 128 -23.08 -5.17 -1.26
CA GLY A 128 -23.78 -6.30 -1.89
C GLY A 128 -23.07 -6.90 -3.10
N ILE A 129 -21.76 -6.67 -3.26
CA ILE A 129 -20.96 -7.21 -4.36
C ILE A 129 -20.52 -8.64 -4.02
N SER A 130 -20.87 -9.60 -4.88
CA SER A 130 -20.58 -11.03 -4.69
C SER A 130 -19.42 -11.59 -5.52
N LYS A 131 -18.99 -10.86 -6.57
CA LYS A 131 -17.97 -11.27 -7.52
C LYS A 131 -16.85 -10.24 -7.61
N LEU A 132 -15.63 -10.64 -7.27
CA LEU A 132 -14.45 -9.77 -7.23
C LEU A 132 -13.37 -10.27 -8.20
N ILE A 133 -12.80 -9.35 -8.99
CA ILE A 133 -11.75 -9.70 -9.95
C ILE A 133 -10.51 -8.83 -9.76
N ILE A 134 -9.33 -9.42 -9.98
CA ILE A 134 -8.08 -8.65 -10.05
C ILE A 134 -7.10 -9.26 -11.09
N PRO A 135 -6.57 -8.45 -12.02
CA PRO A 135 -5.41 -8.80 -12.83
C PRO A 135 -4.12 -8.54 -12.06
N THR A 136 -3.41 -9.59 -11.64
CA THR A 136 -2.16 -9.44 -10.88
C THR A 136 -1.26 -10.67 -10.99
N ALA A 137 0.03 -10.44 -11.20
CA ALA A 137 1.07 -11.48 -11.13
C ALA A 137 1.74 -11.57 -9.73
N GLY A 138 1.12 -10.98 -8.69
CA GLY A 138 1.80 -10.79 -7.41
C GLY A 138 0.89 -10.88 -6.19
N ASN A 139 1.38 -10.32 -5.09
CA ASN A 139 0.83 -10.53 -3.74
C ASN A 139 -0.63 -10.07 -3.55
N ALA A 140 -1.17 -9.25 -4.45
CA ALA A 140 -2.57 -8.83 -4.38
C ALA A 140 -3.56 -9.96 -4.67
N GLY A 141 -3.17 -10.95 -5.50
CA GLY A 141 -4.03 -12.08 -5.86
C GLY A 141 -4.27 -13.00 -4.67
N GLY A 142 -3.20 -13.38 -3.97
CA GLY A 142 -3.30 -14.20 -2.76
C GLY A 142 -4.10 -13.50 -1.66
N ALA A 143 -3.89 -12.18 -1.49
CA ALA A 143 -4.71 -11.38 -0.58
C ALA A 143 -6.19 -11.38 -0.99
N LEU A 144 -6.53 -11.09 -2.24
CA LEU A 144 -7.93 -11.10 -2.66
C LEU A 144 -8.58 -12.48 -2.42
N ALA A 145 -7.90 -13.55 -2.81
CA ALA A 145 -8.39 -14.91 -2.64
C ALA A 145 -8.68 -15.23 -1.15
N ALA A 146 -7.76 -14.90 -0.25
CA ALA A 146 -7.92 -15.16 1.18
C ALA A 146 -9.10 -14.39 1.81
N TYR A 147 -9.24 -13.10 1.50
CA TYR A 147 -10.33 -12.28 2.06
C TYR A 147 -11.68 -12.61 1.41
N ALA A 148 -11.73 -12.89 0.12
CA ALA A 148 -12.95 -13.33 -0.54
C ALA A 148 -13.44 -14.67 0.03
N ALA A 149 -12.52 -15.63 0.24
CA ALA A 149 -12.85 -16.90 0.88
C ALA A 149 -13.41 -16.71 2.30
N ARG A 150 -12.79 -15.84 3.11
CA ARG A 150 -13.30 -15.51 4.46
C ARG A 150 -14.68 -14.86 4.42
N ALA A 151 -14.97 -14.07 3.39
CA ALA A 151 -16.24 -13.38 3.21
C ALA A 151 -17.33 -14.24 2.52
N GLY A 152 -16.99 -15.42 2.02
CA GLY A 152 -17.91 -16.23 1.20
C GLY A 152 -18.20 -15.63 -0.18
N LEU A 153 -17.29 -14.81 -0.73
CA LEU A 153 -17.43 -14.15 -2.03
C LEU A 153 -16.65 -14.91 -3.12
N GLN A 154 -17.06 -14.74 -4.38
CA GLN A 154 -16.34 -15.29 -5.51
C GLN A 154 -15.14 -14.39 -5.85
N ALA A 155 -13.96 -14.99 -6.03
CA ALA A 155 -12.76 -14.29 -6.48
C ALA A 155 -12.25 -14.89 -7.80
N CYS A 156 -12.00 -14.02 -8.79
CA CYS A 156 -11.31 -14.35 -10.03
C CYS A 156 -9.97 -13.60 -10.07
N ILE A 157 -8.88 -14.34 -10.24
CA ILE A 157 -7.54 -13.77 -10.36
C ILE A 157 -6.99 -14.14 -11.72
N VAL A 158 -6.71 -13.09 -12.51
CA VAL A 158 -6.12 -13.25 -13.85
C VAL A 158 -4.63 -12.98 -13.76
N MET A 159 -3.82 -13.96 -14.15
CA MET A 159 -2.37 -13.95 -13.96
C MET A 159 -1.65 -14.33 -15.26
N PRO A 160 -0.49 -13.73 -15.58
CA PRO A 160 0.43 -14.29 -16.58
C PRO A 160 0.88 -15.71 -16.21
N ARG A 161 1.16 -16.57 -17.20
CA ARG A 161 1.68 -17.93 -16.94
C ARG A 161 3.03 -17.98 -16.23
N ASP A 162 3.86 -16.95 -16.37
CA ASP A 162 5.16 -16.81 -15.70
C ASP A 162 5.06 -16.29 -14.26
N THR A 163 3.84 -16.15 -13.72
CA THR A 163 3.61 -15.73 -12.32
C THR A 163 4.32 -16.66 -11.34
N PRO A 164 4.97 -16.13 -10.27
CA PRO A 164 5.63 -16.95 -9.28
C PRO A 164 4.71 -18.02 -8.69
N ARG A 165 5.26 -19.23 -8.52
CA ARG A 165 4.50 -20.41 -8.08
C ARG A 165 3.77 -20.18 -6.76
N ALA A 166 4.40 -19.49 -5.80
CA ALA A 166 3.80 -19.16 -4.51
C ALA A 166 2.52 -18.32 -4.66
N ASN A 167 2.49 -17.37 -5.60
CA ASN A 167 1.29 -16.53 -5.83
C ASN A 167 0.15 -17.33 -6.46
N LEU A 168 0.44 -18.20 -7.44
CA LEU A 168 -0.55 -19.10 -8.04
C LEU A 168 -1.12 -20.09 -7.00
N ALA A 169 -0.23 -20.66 -6.18
CA ALA A 169 -0.61 -21.63 -5.16
C ALA A 169 -1.53 -21.02 -4.09
N GLU A 170 -1.20 -19.82 -3.57
CA GLU A 170 -2.06 -19.11 -2.61
C GLU A 170 -3.47 -18.88 -3.15
N CYS A 171 -3.60 -18.41 -4.40
CA CYS A 171 -4.90 -18.17 -4.99
C CYS A 171 -5.72 -19.46 -5.12
N ARG A 172 -5.11 -20.54 -5.61
CA ARG A 172 -5.79 -21.84 -5.81
C ARG A 172 -6.18 -22.50 -4.50
N ILE A 173 -5.29 -22.52 -3.50
CA ILE A 173 -5.54 -23.11 -2.18
C ILE A 173 -6.68 -22.38 -1.46
N ALA A 174 -6.76 -21.05 -1.61
CA ALA A 174 -7.85 -20.26 -1.07
C ALA A 174 -9.18 -20.41 -1.84
N GLY A 175 -9.23 -21.22 -2.90
CA GLY A 175 -10.45 -21.55 -3.64
C GLY A 175 -10.88 -20.52 -4.68
N ALA A 176 -9.99 -19.62 -5.09
CA ALA A 176 -10.31 -18.64 -6.12
C ALA A 176 -10.24 -19.23 -7.54
N GLU A 177 -11.01 -18.67 -8.47
CA GLU A 177 -10.88 -18.92 -9.90
C GLU A 177 -9.58 -18.29 -10.40
N VAL A 178 -8.61 -19.12 -10.80
CA VAL A 178 -7.32 -18.64 -11.32
C VAL A 178 -7.26 -18.86 -12.82
N ILE A 179 -7.28 -17.77 -13.57
CA ILE A 179 -7.16 -17.77 -15.03
C ILE A 179 -5.74 -17.36 -15.40
N THR A 180 -5.05 -18.21 -16.17
CA THR A 180 -3.71 -17.87 -16.67
C THR A 180 -3.75 -17.48 -18.14
N VAL A 181 -3.10 -16.37 -18.49
CA VAL A 181 -2.96 -15.90 -19.89
C VAL A 181 -1.56 -16.18 -20.44
N GLU A 182 -1.49 -16.48 -21.74
CA GLU A 182 -0.23 -16.45 -22.48
C GLU A 182 0.07 -15.00 -22.85
N GLY A 183 0.92 -14.33 -22.06
CA GLY A 183 1.22 -12.91 -22.27
C GLY A 183 1.66 -12.20 -21.00
N LEU A 184 1.59 -10.88 -21.04
CA LEU A 184 1.99 -9.96 -19.99
C LEU A 184 0.83 -9.62 -19.06
N ILE A 185 1.13 -8.84 -18.02
CA ILE A 185 0.12 -8.34 -17.09
C ILE A 185 -0.95 -7.46 -17.76
N SER A 186 -0.62 -6.82 -18.90
CA SER A 186 -1.58 -6.07 -19.72
C SER A 186 -2.67 -6.97 -20.31
N ASP A 187 -2.30 -8.16 -20.78
CA ASP A 187 -3.25 -9.13 -21.36
C ASP A 187 -4.18 -9.67 -20.28
N ALA A 188 -3.64 -9.92 -19.08
CA ALA A 188 -4.44 -10.27 -17.91
C ALA A 188 -5.44 -9.16 -17.54
N ALA A 189 -5.01 -7.89 -17.62
CA ALA A 189 -5.88 -6.74 -17.35
C ALA A 189 -6.99 -6.58 -18.40
N GLN A 190 -6.69 -6.84 -19.67
CA GLN A 190 -7.70 -6.83 -20.73
C GLN A 190 -8.77 -7.89 -20.48
N LEU A 191 -8.38 -9.14 -20.25
CA LEU A 191 -9.32 -10.23 -19.97
C LEU A 191 -10.16 -9.97 -18.72
N ALA A 192 -9.55 -9.44 -17.65
CA ALA A 192 -10.26 -9.06 -16.45
C ALA A 192 -11.33 -7.97 -16.73
N SER A 193 -10.99 -6.98 -17.56
CA SER A 193 -11.93 -5.94 -17.97
C SER A 193 -13.08 -6.47 -18.83
N GLU A 194 -12.82 -7.47 -19.67
CA GLU A 194 -13.85 -8.14 -20.48
C GLU A 194 -14.83 -8.92 -19.58
N LYS A 195 -14.32 -9.76 -18.67
CA LYS A 195 -15.16 -10.49 -17.70
C LYS A 195 -15.95 -9.53 -16.80
N SER A 196 -15.34 -8.44 -16.34
CA SER A 196 -16.03 -7.42 -15.54
C SER A 196 -17.27 -6.87 -16.25
N ARG A 197 -17.16 -6.54 -17.55
CA ARG A 197 -18.27 -6.04 -18.36
C ARG A 197 -19.33 -7.09 -18.68
N GLN A 198 -18.93 -8.34 -18.90
CA GLN A 198 -19.84 -9.39 -19.41
C GLN A 198 -20.52 -10.19 -18.30
N GLU A 199 -19.85 -10.41 -17.17
CA GLU A 199 -20.30 -11.36 -16.13
C GLU A 199 -20.53 -10.69 -14.76
N GLY A 200 -20.38 -9.36 -14.67
CA GLY A 200 -20.65 -8.57 -13.48
C GLY A 200 -19.57 -8.65 -12.40
N TRP A 201 -18.31 -8.94 -12.77
CA TRP A 201 -17.21 -8.91 -11.81
C TRP A 201 -16.81 -7.48 -11.44
N PHE A 202 -16.63 -7.21 -10.15
CA PHE A 202 -16.15 -5.93 -9.66
C PHE A 202 -14.62 -5.90 -9.58
N ASP A 203 -14.01 -4.97 -10.32
CA ASP A 203 -12.55 -4.85 -10.44
C ASP A 203 -11.93 -4.18 -9.21
N LEU A 204 -11.16 -4.95 -8.44
CA LEU A 204 -10.40 -4.47 -7.28
C LEU A 204 -8.94 -4.16 -7.61
N SER A 205 -8.63 -3.91 -8.89
CA SER A 205 -7.33 -3.40 -9.33
C SER A 205 -6.90 -2.16 -8.57
N THR A 206 -5.60 -1.99 -8.44
CA THR A 206 -5.01 -0.88 -7.65
C THR A 206 -5.50 0.46 -8.21
N PHE A 207 -6.19 1.26 -7.37
CA PHE A 207 -6.81 2.55 -7.72
C PHE A 207 -7.95 2.51 -8.76
N LYS A 208 -8.46 1.33 -9.12
CA LYS A 208 -9.73 1.19 -9.86
C LYS A 208 -10.96 1.18 -8.96
N GLU A 209 -10.72 1.15 -7.66
CA GLU A 209 -11.67 1.31 -6.58
C GLU A 209 -11.01 2.19 -5.48
N PRO A 210 -11.80 2.82 -4.60
CA PRO A 210 -11.29 3.82 -3.65
C PRO A 210 -10.79 3.26 -2.32
N TYR A 211 -11.08 2.00 -1.97
CA TYR A 211 -11.04 1.51 -0.60
C TYR A 211 -9.74 0.77 -0.22
N ARG A 212 -8.97 0.25 -1.18
CA ARG A 212 -7.65 -0.35 -0.85
C ARG A 212 -6.69 0.68 -0.27
N VAL A 213 -6.78 1.94 -0.66
CA VAL A 213 -5.97 3.03 -0.07
C VAL A 213 -6.30 3.18 1.41
N GLU A 214 -7.56 3.04 1.78
CA GLU A 214 -8.02 3.22 3.17
C GLU A 214 -7.46 2.17 4.11
N GLY A 215 -7.38 0.89 3.69
CA GLY A 215 -6.68 -0.10 4.50
C GLY A 215 -5.18 0.22 4.65
N LYS A 216 -4.55 0.79 3.61
CA LYS A 216 -3.12 1.12 3.63
C LYS A 216 -2.79 2.34 4.48
N LYS A 217 -3.71 3.30 4.58
CA LYS A 217 -3.50 4.52 5.38
C LYS A 217 -3.28 4.21 6.86
N VAL A 218 -3.82 3.09 7.34
CA VAL A 218 -3.60 2.61 8.72
C VAL A 218 -2.13 2.39 9.04
N MET A 219 -1.27 2.11 8.06
CA MET A 219 0.18 2.10 8.28
C MET A 219 0.70 3.44 8.83
N GLY A 220 0.10 4.56 8.40
CA GLY A 220 0.42 5.90 8.89
C GLY A 220 -0.11 6.15 10.31
N TYR A 221 -1.32 5.68 10.63
CA TYR A 221 -1.86 5.78 12.01
C TYR A 221 -1.03 4.98 13.01
N GLU A 222 -0.71 3.73 12.66
CA GLU A 222 0.13 2.87 13.49
C GLU A 222 1.53 3.45 13.67
N LEU A 223 2.09 4.09 12.64
CA LEU A 223 3.40 4.71 12.72
C LEU A 223 3.39 5.92 13.65
N ALA A 224 2.37 6.77 13.55
CA ALA A 224 2.20 7.89 14.47
C ALA A 224 2.05 7.40 15.91
N GLU A 225 1.15 6.45 16.16
CA GLU A 225 0.95 5.85 17.48
C GLU A 225 2.25 5.25 18.05
N SER A 226 2.98 4.48 17.24
CA SER A 226 4.23 3.80 17.67
C SER A 226 5.32 4.78 18.12
N PHE A 227 5.25 6.02 17.67
CA PHE A 227 6.17 7.09 18.04
C PHE A 227 5.56 8.13 18.98
N GLY A 228 4.47 7.79 19.68
CA GLY A 228 3.83 8.69 20.63
C GLY A 228 3.28 9.94 19.95
N TRP A 229 2.75 9.78 18.74
CA TRP A 229 2.14 10.83 17.92
C TRP A 229 3.11 11.90 17.39
N GLU A 230 4.42 11.61 17.42
CA GLU A 230 5.47 12.35 16.72
C GLU A 230 5.94 11.55 15.48
N LEU A 231 5.61 12.06 14.29
CA LEU A 231 6.01 11.43 13.03
C LEU A 231 7.54 11.44 12.83
N PRO A 232 8.13 10.45 12.13
CA PRO A 232 9.54 10.45 11.80
C PRO A 232 9.90 11.53 10.77
N GLU A 233 11.17 11.95 10.72
CA GLU A 233 11.61 12.92 9.72
C GLU A 233 11.60 12.33 8.29
N VAL A 234 11.88 11.04 8.13
CA VAL A 234 11.98 10.38 6.81
C VAL A 234 11.28 9.02 6.79
N ILE A 235 10.51 8.78 5.72
CA ILE A 235 9.93 7.48 5.39
C ILE A 235 10.47 7.02 4.03
N ILE A 236 11.05 5.83 3.99
CA ILE A 236 11.52 5.19 2.76
C ILE A 236 10.61 4.02 2.41
N TYR A 237 9.92 4.14 1.27
CA TYR A 237 8.85 3.24 0.88
C TYR A 237 9.05 2.67 -0.53
N PRO A 238 8.89 1.35 -0.73
CA PRO A 238 9.02 0.73 -2.05
C PRO A 238 7.74 0.95 -2.89
N THR A 239 7.90 1.59 -4.04
CA THR A 239 6.80 2.10 -4.86
C THR A 239 6.64 1.33 -6.17
N GLY A 240 5.74 0.34 -6.16
CA GLY A 240 5.13 -0.17 -7.39
C GLY A 240 3.92 0.67 -7.76
N GLY A 241 2.72 0.19 -7.38
CA GLY A 241 1.47 0.93 -7.61
C GLY A 241 1.24 2.15 -6.70
N GLY A 242 2.05 2.36 -5.65
CA GLY A 242 2.01 3.57 -4.81
C GLY A 242 0.86 3.72 -3.80
N THR A 243 -0.02 2.72 -3.66
CA THR A 243 -1.15 2.77 -2.70
C THR A 243 -0.73 2.98 -1.26
N GLY A 244 0.40 2.41 -0.82
CA GLY A 244 0.91 2.61 0.54
C GLY A 244 1.41 4.04 0.78
N LEU A 245 2.22 4.58 -0.14
CA LEU A 245 2.71 5.94 -0.10
C LEU A 245 1.55 6.97 -0.03
N VAL A 246 0.58 6.84 -0.95
CA VAL A 246 -0.60 7.71 -1.01
C VAL A 246 -1.47 7.54 0.25
N GLY A 247 -1.64 6.30 0.72
CA GLY A 247 -2.38 6.02 1.95
C GLY A 247 -1.75 6.69 3.16
N MET A 248 -0.44 6.54 3.37
CA MET A 248 0.25 7.18 4.50
C MET A 248 0.17 8.71 4.43
N TRP A 249 0.37 9.30 3.25
CA TRP A 249 0.24 10.75 3.09
C TRP A 249 -1.16 11.25 3.45
N LYS A 250 -2.20 10.53 3.01
CA LYS A 250 -3.59 10.76 3.42
C LYS A 250 -3.77 10.63 4.95
N ALA A 251 -3.20 9.60 5.55
CA ALA A 251 -3.30 9.39 7.00
C ALA A 251 -2.72 10.56 7.79
N PHE A 252 -1.56 11.08 7.37
CA PHE A 252 -0.92 12.21 8.06
C PHE A 252 -1.76 13.48 7.98
N ALA A 253 -2.34 13.78 6.81
CA ALA A 253 -3.27 14.89 6.66
C ALA A 253 -4.53 14.72 7.53
N GLU A 254 -5.05 13.49 7.66
CA GLU A 254 -6.20 13.21 8.53
C GLU A 254 -5.82 13.37 10.01
N LEU A 255 -4.66 12.87 10.45
CA LEU A 255 -4.17 13.04 11.82
C LEU A 255 -3.94 14.51 12.18
N GLU A 256 -3.42 15.30 11.26
CA GLU A 256 -3.28 16.75 11.41
C GLU A 256 -4.65 17.43 11.57
N ALA A 257 -5.61 17.12 10.68
CA ALA A 257 -6.96 17.68 10.75
C ALA A 257 -7.71 17.28 12.05
N LEU A 258 -7.47 16.07 12.55
CA LEU A 258 -7.98 15.58 13.83
C LEU A 258 -7.30 16.26 15.03
N GLY A 259 -6.15 16.91 14.83
CA GLY A 259 -5.35 17.49 15.91
C GLY A 259 -4.68 16.43 16.78
N TRP A 260 -4.32 15.28 16.20
CA TRP A 260 -3.75 14.13 16.91
C TRP A 260 -2.23 14.05 16.83
N LEU A 261 -1.55 14.97 16.16
CA LEU A 261 -0.09 15.00 16.11
C LEU A 261 0.46 15.95 17.18
N GLU A 262 1.54 15.56 17.86
CA GLU A 262 2.25 16.46 18.79
C GLU A 262 2.98 17.60 18.05
N LYS A 263 3.39 17.32 16.81
CA LYS A 263 4.04 18.27 15.89
C LYS A 263 3.45 18.12 14.50
N THR A 264 3.34 19.22 13.77
CA THR A 264 2.78 19.25 12.41
C THR A 264 3.83 19.02 11.32
N ASN A 265 5.08 18.78 11.69
CA ASN A 265 6.13 18.43 10.73
C ASN A 265 5.83 17.06 10.12
N LEU A 266 5.50 17.05 8.83
CA LEU A 266 5.23 15.83 8.09
C LEU A 266 6.54 15.18 7.58
N PRO A 267 6.61 13.83 7.49
CA PRO A 267 7.79 13.12 7.00
C PRO A 267 8.11 13.47 5.55
N ARG A 268 9.40 13.56 5.22
CA ARG A 268 9.88 13.53 3.84
C ARG A 268 9.70 12.11 3.28
N LEU A 269 9.02 11.97 2.15
CA LEU A 269 8.73 10.66 1.56
C LEU A 269 9.74 10.29 0.47
N VAL A 270 10.38 9.13 0.63
CA VAL A 270 11.25 8.55 -0.40
C VAL A 270 10.50 7.42 -1.12
N SER A 271 10.33 7.57 -2.42
CA SER A 271 9.79 6.54 -3.30
C SER A 271 10.91 5.73 -3.94
N VAL A 272 10.98 4.44 -3.64
CA VAL A 272 12.02 3.54 -4.17
C VAL A 272 11.48 2.65 -5.28
N GLN A 273 12.16 2.59 -6.42
CA GLN A 273 11.86 1.66 -7.52
C GLN A 273 13.08 0.84 -7.93
N ALA A 274 12.87 -0.23 -8.71
CA ALA A 274 13.96 -0.99 -9.31
C ALA A 274 14.48 -0.27 -10.57
N THR A 275 15.78 -0.28 -10.83
CA THR A 275 16.36 0.34 -12.05
C THR A 275 15.81 -0.24 -13.35
N GLY A 276 15.39 -1.51 -13.34
CA GLY A 276 14.73 -2.15 -14.49
C GLY A 276 13.24 -1.85 -14.65
N CYS A 277 12.65 -1.04 -13.77
CA CYS A 277 11.26 -0.56 -13.85
C CYS A 277 11.06 0.69 -12.95
N ALA A 278 11.53 1.86 -13.40
CA ALA A 278 11.55 3.09 -12.60
C ALA A 278 10.76 4.29 -13.18
N PRO A 279 9.49 4.13 -13.62
CA PRO A 279 8.73 5.20 -14.28
C PRO A 279 8.47 6.42 -13.38
N VAL A 280 8.28 6.24 -12.07
CA VAL A 280 8.08 7.34 -11.11
C VAL A 280 9.37 8.13 -10.94
N VAL A 281 10.51 7.45 -10.83
CA VAL A 281 11.83 8.09 -10.74
C VAL A 281 12.08 8.92 -12.00
N GLN A 282 11.84 8.35 -13.18
CA GLN A 282 12.00 9.04 -14.45
C GLN A 282 11.09 10.28 -14.56
N ALA A 283 9.81 10.15 -14.21
CA ALA A 283 8.86 11.27 -14.25
C ALA A 283 9.22 12.37 -13.24
N PHE A 284 9.60 11.99 -12.02
CA PHE A 284 10.01 12.93 -10.97
C PHE A 284 11.24 13.74 -11.40
N SER A 285 12.29 13.08 -11.89
CA SER A 285 13.53 13.74 -12.34
C SER A 285 13.32 14.66 -13.55
N LYS A 286 12.37 14.33 -14.44
CA LYS A 286 11.98 15.18 -15.57
C LYS A 286 11.05 16.36 -15.18
N GLY A 287 10.60 16.44 -13.93
CA GLY A 287 9.56 17.39 -13.52
C GLY A 287 8.19 17.12 -14.17
N ALA A 288 7.97 15.93 -14.70
CA ALA A 288 6.75 15.59 -15.44
C ALA A 288 5.57 15.31 -14.51
N ASP A 289 4.35 15.65 -14.92
CA ASP A 289 3.15 15.39 -14.11
C ASP A 289 2.61 13.97 -14.22
N ARG A 290 3.12 13.18 -15.17
CA ARG A 290 2.67 11.81 -15.44
C ARG A 290 3.84 10.89 -15.67
N CYS A 291 3.64 9.62 -15.36
CA CYS A 291 4.57 8.57 -15.73
C CYS A 291 4.35 8.17 -17.20
N GLU A 292 5.45 8.08 -17.95
CA GLU A 292 5.50 7.35 -19.21
C GLU A 292 5.44 5.85 -18.92
N PHE A 293 4.94 5.06 -19.88
CA PHE A 293 4.95 3.61 -19.73
C PHE A 293 6.37 3.09 -19.87
N TRP A 294 6.85 2.33 -18.89
CA TRP A 294 8.16 1.70 -18.91
C TRP A 294 8.17 0.45 -19.78
N GLN A 295 8.96 0.46 -20.85
CA GLN A 295 9.11 -0.70 -21.74
C GLN A 295 10.01 -1.77 -21.11
N ASP A 296 9.72 -3.05 -21.40
CA ASP A 296 10.54 -4.21 -20.98
C ASP A 296 10.84 -4.25 -19.47
N ALA A 297 9.84 -3.92 -18.65
CA ALA A 297 9.96 -3.87 -17.21
C ALA A 297 10.45 -5.21 -16.62
N ARG A 298 11.57 -5.16 -15.90
CA ARG A 298 12.22 -6.35 -15.31
C ARG A 298 12.80 -6.03 -13.93
N THR A 299 12.59 -6.95 -12.99
CA THR A 299 13.21 -6.94 -11.66
C THR A 299 12.84 -8.23 -10.93
N ILE A 300 13.68 -8.69 -10.01
CA ILE A 300 13.34 -9.74 -9.04
C ILE A 300 12.20 -9.35 -8.09
N ALA A 301 12.00 -8.04 -7.88
CA ALA A 301 11.01 -7.49 -6.96
C ALA A 301 9.65 -7.36 -7.68
N SER A 302 8.88 -8.45 -7.73
CA SER A 302 7.62 -8.51 -8.50
C SER A 302 6.61 -7.42 -8.15
N GLY A 303 6.58 -6.95 -6.89
CA GLY A 303 5.75 -5.84 -6.43
C GLY A 303 6.19 -4.46 -6.93
N LEU A 304 7.42 -4.31 -7.40
CA LEU A 304 7.98 -3.09 -8.02
C LEU A 304 7.92 -3.11 -9.56
N ARG A 305 7.63 -4.26 -10.18
CA ARG A 305 7.48 -4.41 -11.64
C ARG A 305 6.15 -3.83 -12.14
N VAL A 306 5.95 -2.52 -11.96
CA VAL A 306 4.76 -1.76 -12.36
C VAL A 306 5.17 -0.70 -13.39
N PRO A 307 5.02 -0.98 -14.70
CA PRO A 307 5.54 -0.12 -15.76
C PRO A 307 4.81 1.22 -15.87
N LYS A 308 3.59 1.30 -15.35
CA LYS A 308 2.83 2.55 -15.21
C LYS A 308 1.81 2.42 -14.10
N SER A 309 1.90 3.26 -13.06
CA SER A 309 0.87 3.31 -12.03
C SER A 309 -0.35 4.09 -12.51
N TYR A 310 -1.55 3.60 -12.21
CA TYR A 310 -2.80 4.30 -12.50
C TYR A 310 -2.95 5.62 -11.73
N ALA A 311 -2.28 5.73 -10.58
CA ALA A 311 -2.29 6.91 -9.70
C ALA A 311 -0.93 7.64 -9.69
N ASP A 312 -0.20 7.61 -10.80
CA ASP A 312 1.09 8.28 -10.96
C ASP A 312 1.10 9.74 -10.46
N ARG A 313 0.08 10.53 -10.76
CA ARG A 313 -0.07 11.91 -10.27
C ARG A 313 -0.15 12.00 -8.75
N LEU A 314 -0.88 11.10 -8.11
CA LEU A 314 -0.98 11.09 -6.65
C LEU A 314 0.37 10.75 -6.03
N ILE A 315 1.09 9.78 -6.60
CA ILE A 315 2.44 9.40 -6.14
C ILE A 315 3.39 10.60 -6.27
N LEU A 316 3.47 11.20 -7.46
CA LEU A 316 4.35 12.36 -7.72
C LEU A 316 4.00 13.54 -6.81
N ARG A 317 2.70 13.80 -6.60
CA ARG A 317 2.22 14.81 -5.66
C ARG A 317 2.70 14.55 -4.23
N CYS A 318 2.52 13.33 -3.71
CA CYS A 318 2.99 12.98 -2.35
C CYS A 318 4.49 13.23 -2.18
N ILE A 319 5.30 12.84 -3.17
CA ILE A 319 6.76 13.04 -3.13
C ILE A 319 7.10 14.54 -3.13
N ARG A 320 6.44 15.33 -3.99
CA ARG A 320 6.70 16.79 -4.10
C ARG A 320 6.24 17.55 -2.86
N GLU A 321 5.03 17.32 -2.40
CA GLU A 321 4.46 18.01 -1.23
C GLU A 321 5.22 17.69 0.07
N SER A 322 5.71 16.46 0.20
CA SER A 322 6.57 16.06 1.34
C SER A 322 8.01 16.55 1.23
N GLN A 323 8.38 17.26 0.16
CA GLN A 323 9.77 17.64 -0.14
C GLN A 323 10.71 16.42 -0.15
N GLY A 324 10.16 15.30 -0.64
CA GLY A 324 10.81 14.01 -0.74
C GLY A 324 11.60 13.81 -2.03
N ILE A 325 11.93 12.55 -2.32
CA ILE A 325 12.70 12.17 -3.52
C ILE A 325 12.26 10.81 -4.07
N ALA A 326 12.43 10.61 -5.38
CA ALA A 326 12.28 9.31 -6.02
C ALA A 326 13.66 8.75 -6.38
N ILE A 327 13.94 7.50 -6.03
CA ILE A 327 15.24 6.85 -6.22
C ILE A 327 15.09 5.45 -6.79
N ALA A 328 16.06 5.03 -7.61
CA ALA A 328 16.10 3.69 -8.18
C ALA A 328 17.29 2.90 -7.61
N VAL A 329 17.08 1.60 -7.37
CA VAL A 329 18.11 0.66 -6.90
C VAL A 329 18.15 -0.56 -7.81
N SER A 330 19.33 -1.17 -7.97
CA SER A 330 19.48 -2.38 -8.79
C SER A 330 19.02 -3.64 -8.06
N ASP A 331 18.77 -4.72 -8.81
CA ASP A 331 18.43 -6.02 -8.23
C ASP A 331 19.59 -6.56 -7.37
N GLU A 332 20.85 -6.30 -7.76
CA GLU A 332 22.03 -6.67 -6.98
C GLU A 332 22.13 -5.90 -5.66
N GLU A 333 21.82 -4.60 -5.68
CA GLU A 333 21.75 -3.77 -4.47
C GLU A 333 20.63 -4.27 -3.54
N MET A 334 19.46 -4.60 -4.09
CA MET A 334 18.34 -5.18 -3.34
C MET A 334 18.72 -6.50 -2.67
N LEU A 335 19.34 -7.43 -3.41
CA LEU A 335 19.78 -8.71 -2.85
C LEU A 335 20.85 -8.53 -1.77
N SER A 336 21.77 -7.59 -1.96
CA SER A 336 22.81 -7.28 -0.98
C SER A 336 22.21 -6.71 0.30
N ALA A 337 21.27 -5.76 0.17
CA ALA A 337 20.53 -5.19 1.30
C ALA A 337 19.64 -6.23 2.01
N GLN A 338 19.06 -7.18 1.27
CA GLN A 338 18.25 -8.26 1.85
C GLN A 338 19.13 -9.18 2.71
N ARG A 339 20.30 -9.58 2.21
CA ARG A 339 21.29 -10.34 2.99
C ARG A 339 21.79 -9.55 4.20
N TRP A 340 21.95 -8.24 4.05
CA TRP A 340 22.38 -7.38 5.16
C TRP A 340 21.33 -7.34 6.28
N LEU A 341 20.05 -7.11 5.96
CA LEU A 341 18.94 -7.18 6.92
C LEU A 341 18.88 -8.55 7.63
N ALA A 342 18.97 -9.64 6.87
CA ALA A 342 18.90 -10.98 7.44
C ALA A 342 20.09 -11.29 8.37
N SER A 343 21.31 -10.96 7.94
CA SER A 343 22.54 -11.31 8.67
C SER A 343 22.88 -10.40 9.85
N ARG A 344 22.30 -9.19 9.91
CA ARG A 344 22.54 -8.23 11.00
C ARG A 344 21.37 -8.08 11.95
N GLU A 345 20.14 -8.16 11.44
CA GLU A 345 18.93 -7.86 12.21
C GLU A 345 17.98 -9.07 12.31
N GLY A 346 18.31 -10.19 11.66
CA GLY A 346 17.46 -11.39 11.66
C GLY A 346 16.16 -11.21 10.85
N VAL A 347 16.08 -10.19 9.99
CA VAL A 347 14.88 -9.88 9.22
C VAL A 347 14.98 -10.44 7.81
N PHE A 348 14.17 -11.45 7.49
CA PHE A 348 14.04 -11.95 6.12
C PHE A 348 12.98 -11.16 5.34
N ALA A 349 13.35 -9.95 4.94
CA ALA A 349 12.50 -9.03 4.17
C ALA A 349 12.27 -9.51 2.73
N ALA A 350 11.18 -9.10 2.11
CA ALA A 350 11.00 -9.23 0.67
C ALA A 350 12.00 -8.32 -0.10
N PRO A 351 12.32 -8.61 -1.37
CA PRO A 351 13.19 -7.75 -2.19
C PRO A 351 12.74 -6.28 -2.21
N GLU A 352 11.43 -6.03 -2.21
CA GLU A 352 10.84 -4.69 -2.11
C GLU A 352 11.21 -3.99 -0.80
N GLY A 353 11.18 -4.70 0.33
CA GLY A 353 11.60 -4.15 1.61
C GLY A 353 13.09 -3.85 1.63
N ALA A 354 13.90 -4.77 1.10
CA ALA A 354 15.35 -4.59 0.98
C ALA A 354 15.74 -3.39 0.10
N ALA A 355 14.93 -3.08 -0.92
CA ALA A 355 15.11 -1.89 -1.76
C ALA A 355 15.20 -0.60 -0.93
N THR A 356 14.45 -0.51 0.17
CA THR A 356 14.46 0.68 1.04
C THR A 356 15.80 0.87 1.75
N LEU A 357 16.45 -0.22 2.18
CA LEU A 357 17.79 -0.16 2.79
C LEU A 357 18.88 0.13 1.74
N ALA A 358 18.74 -0.43 0.53
CA ALA A 358 19.62 -0.08 -0.58
C ALA A 358 19.54 1.43 -0.91
N ALA A 359 18.32 1.97 -0.97
CA ALA A 359 18.09 3.40 -1.18
C ALA A 359 18.65 4.25 -0.03
N LEU A 360 18.44 3.85 1.23
CA LEU A 360 19.01 4.52 2.40
C LEU A 360 20.54 4.69 2.27
N SER A 361 21.22 3.63 1.81
CA SER A 361 22.68 3.68 1.61
C SER A 361 23.10 4.73 0.58
N GLN A 362 22.32 4.91 -0.50
CA GLN A 362 22.56 5.97 -1.47
C GLN A 362 22.28 7.37 -0.88
N LEU A 363 21.19 7.52 -0.13
CA LEU A 363 20.77 8.78 0.46
C LEU A 363 21.75 9.31 1.52
N ILE A 364 22.32 8.42 2.34
CA ILE A 364 23.38 8.78 3.29
C ILE A 364 24.65 9.22 2.55
N ARG A 365 25.10 8.45 1.54
CA ARG A 365 26.30 8.81 0.76
C ARG A 365 26.18 10.17 0.07
N ASN A 366 24.97 10.55 -0.33
CA ASN A 366 24.70 11.81 -1.01
C ASN A 366 24.33 12.96 -0.04
N GLY A 367 24.38 12.72 1.28
CA GLY A 367 24.08 13.73 2.30
C GLY A 367 22.61 14.17 2.37
N TRP A 368 21.68 13.39 1.82
CA TRP A 368 20.24 13.71 1.87
C TRP A 368 19.59 13.36 3.21
N ILE A 369 20.16 12.37 3.91
CA ILE A 369 19.80 11.96 5.28
C ILE A 369 20.94 12.32 6.22
N THR A 370 20.61 12.95 7.34
CA THR A 370 21.57 13.27 8.41
C THR A 370 21.47 12.27 9.58
N PRO A 371 22.56 12.06 10.35
CA PRO A 371 22.59 11.08 11.45
C PRO A 371 21.56 11.27 12.57
N ASP A 372 21.04 12.48 12.73
CA ASP A 372 20.10 12.86 13.79
C ASP A 372 18.62 12.59 13.43
N GLU A 373 18.33 12.32 12.15
CA GLU A 373 16.99 12.04 11.67
C GLU A 373 16.52 10.63 12.05
N ARG A 374 15.24 10.53 12.39
CA ARG A 374 14.49 9.29 12.54
C ARG A 374 14.04 8.82 11.17
N VAL A 375 14.56 7.67 10.75
CA VAL A 375 14.31 7.10 9.43
C VAL A 375 13.54 5.79 9.57
N VAL A 376 12.46 5.65 8.81
CA VAL A 376 11.65 4.43 8.77
C VAL A 376 11.70 3.80 7.39
N LEU A 377 12.20 2.58 7.34
CA LEU A 377 12.14 1.69 6.19
C LEU A 377 10.84 0.90 6.21
N PHE A 378 10.19 0.72 5.07
CA PHE A 378 9.00 -0.14 4.96
C PHE A 378 9.33 -1.47 4.29
N ASN A 379 9.33 -2.57 5.06
CA ASN A 379 9.29 -3.90 4.49
C ASN A 379 7.85 -4.28 4.17
N THR A 380 7.51 -4.41 2.89
CA THR A 380 6.12 -4.64 2.46
C THR A 380 5.70 -6.11 2.38
N GLY A 381 6.62 -7.05 2.62
CA GLY A 381 6.34 -8.47 2.56
C GLY A 381 7.42 -9.38 3.13
N SER A 382 7.09 -10.66 3.28
CA SER A 382 8.03 -11.69 3.73
C SER A 382 8.95 -12.13 2.59
N GLY A 383 10.23 -12.38 2.88
CA GLY A 383 11.15 -13.04 1.95
C GLY A 383 10.67 -14.45 1.57
N LEU A 384 9.87 -15.11 2.40
CA LEU A 384 9.27 -16.43 2.12
C LEU A 384 8.31 -16.42 0.92
N LYS A 385 7.87 -15.25 0.47
CA LYS A 385 7.05 -15.10 -0.73
C LYS A 385 7.85 -15.21 -2.04
N TYR A 386 9.18 -15.27 -1.94
CA TYR A 386 10.13 -15.19 -3.06
C TYR A 386 11.11 -16.37 -3.08
N ILE A 387 10.76 -17.49 -2.43
CA ILE A 387 11.54 -18.74 -2.43
C ILE A 387 11.13 -19.72 -3.52
#